data_AF-A0A0E3ZBF8-F1
#
_entry.id   AF-A0A0E3ZBF8-F1
#
_cell.length_a   1.000
_cell.length_b   1.000
_cell.length_c   1.000
_cell.angle_alpha   90.00
_cell.angle_beta   90.00
_cell.angle_gamma   90.00
#
_symmetry.space_group_name_H-M   'P 1'
#
loop_
_entity.id
_entity.type
_entity.pdbx_description
1 polymer ?
#
loop_
_entity_poly.entity_id
_entity_poly.type
_entity_poly.pdbx_seq_one_letter_code
_entity_poly.pdbx_strand_id
1 'polypeptide(L)'
;MTYENFKYEIRKLGLYFWISDEIIKVGIVKNTNTDVCNDELEELCSICTKERFSFYQNHRFYKLDKVLQEELFDLVNELAKTPLDQRGELE
;
A
#
# COMPACT_ATOMS: atom_id res chain seq x y z
N MET A 1 -12.58 -3.64 3.26
CA MET A 1 -11.91 -4.49 2.26
C MET A 1 -11.26 -5.68 2.96
N THR A 2 -11.15 -6.86 2.34
CA THR A 2 -10.35 -7.97 2.92
C THR A 2 -8.89 -7.83 2.50
N TYR A 3 -7.96 -8.34 3.31
CA TYR A 3 -6.54 -8.39 2.95
C TYR A 3 -6.29 -9.05 1.59
N GLU A 4 -6.93 -10.19 1.32
CA GLU A 4 -6.77 -10.90 0.04
C GLU A 4 -7.28 -10.09 -1.16
N ASN A 5 -8.39 -9.35 -1.02
CA ASN A 5 -8.88 -8.49 -2.09
C ASN A 5 -7.93 -7.31 -2.33
N PHE A 6 -7.44 -6.67 -1.27
CA PHE A 6 -6.44 -5.62 -1.38
C PHE A 6 -5.18 -6.12 -2.09
N LYS A 7 -4.67 -7.27 -1.65
CA LYS A 7 -3.48 -7.91 -2.24
C LYS A 7 -3.69 -8.18 -3.73
N TYR A 8 -4.84 -8.74 -4.09
CA TYR A 8 -5.18 -9.02 -5.49
C TYR A 8 -5.20 -7.74 -6.35
N GLU A 9 -5.89 -6.68 -5.93
CA GLU A 9 -5.98 -5.45 -6.70
C GLU A 9 -4.61 -4.74 -6.82
N ILE A 10 -3.84 -4.64 -5.73
CA ILE A 10 -2.49 -4.04 -5.79
C ILE A 10 -1.57 -4.80 -6.76
N ARG A 11 -1.64 -6.13 -6.76
CA ARG A 11 -0.80 -6.96 -7.65
C ARG A 11 -1.20 -6.87 -9.11
N LYS A 12 -2.50 -6.72 -9.38
CA LYS A 12 -3.02 -6.46 -10.74
C LYS A 12 -2.51 -5.14 -11.31
N LEU A 13 -2.23 -4.15 -10.46
CA LEU A 13 -1.57 -2.89 -10.84
C LEU A 13 -0.05 -3.02 -11.04
N GLY A 14 0.53 -4.22 -10.85
CA GLY A 14 1.98 -4.45 -10.91
C GLY A 14 2.72 -3.85 -9.72
N LEU A 15 2.00 -3.54 -8.63
CA LEU A 15 2.53 -2.90 -7.45
C LEU A 15 2.66 -3.90 -6.30
N TYR A 16 3.37 -3.46 -5.28
CA TYR A 16 3.69 -4.23 -4.08
C TYR A 16 3.37 -3.36 -2.88
N PHE A 17 3.26 -4.01 -1.73
CA PHE A 17 2.91 -3.33 -0.49
C PHE A 17 3.66 -3.93 0.68
N TRP A 18 3.78 -3.13 1.72
CA TRP A 18 4.28 -3.53 3.02
C TRP A 18 3.35 -2.96 4.09
N ILE A 19 3.00 -3.76 5.09
CA ILE A 19 2.01 -3.41 6.12
C ILE A 19 2.61 -3.68 7.50
N SER A 20 2.54 -2.68 8.37
CA SER A 20 2.71 -2.85 9.81
C SER A 20 1.48 -2.38 10.57
N ASP A 21 1.55 -2.43 11.89
CA ASP A 21 0.52 -1.88 12.77
C ASP A 21 0.36 -0.36 12.62
N GLU A 22 1.41 0.35 12.20
CA GLU A 22 1.44 1.82 12.13
C GLU A 22 1.28 2.40 10.72
N ILE A 23 1.60 1.62 9.68
CA ILE A 23 1.65 2.15 8.32
C ILE A 23 1.36 1.08 7.29
N ILE A 24 0.65 1.48 6.23
CA ILE A 24 0.54 0.71 4.99
C ILE A 24 1.30 1.48 3.93
N LYS A 25 2.24 0.83 3.25
CA LYS A 25 3.02 1.38 2.15
C LYS A 25 2.71 0.64 0.87
N VAL A 26 2.63 1.36 -0.25
CA VAL A 26 2.49 0.79 -1.59
C VAL A 26 3.58 1.36 -2.48
N GLY A 27 4.19 0.51 -3.30
CA GLY A 27 5.33 0.88 -4.11
C GLY A 27 5.70 -0.15 -5.16
N ILE A 28 6.87 0.07 -5.77
CA ILE A 28 7.48 -0.83 -6.75
C ILE A 28 8.66 -1.53 -6.08
N VAL A 29 8.86 -2.81 -6.35
CA VAL A 29 10.00 -3.53 -5.79
C VAL A 29 11.25 -3.28 -6.61
N LYS A 30 12.36 -2.99 -5.94
CA LYS A 30 13.66 -2.77 -6.59
C LYS A 30 14.24 -4.07 -7.17
N ASN A 31 14.02 -5.22 -6.54
CA ASN A 31 14.51 -6.54 -6.95
C ASN A 31 13.41 -7.62 -6.87
N THR A 32 13.10 -8.32 -7.97
CA THR A 32 11.94 -9.23 -8.11
C THR A 32 11.99 -10.54 -7.31
N ASN A 33 12.76 -10.62 -6.22
CA ASN A 33 12.69 -11.77 -5.32
C ASN A 33 11.48 -11.62 -4.38
N THR A 34 10.79 -12.73 -4.16
CA THR A 34 9.37 -12.79 -3.85
C THR A 34 8.93 -12.35 -2.45
N ASP A 35 9.89 -12.00 -1.57
CA ASP A 35 9.63 -11.58 -0.20
C ASP A 35 10.07 -10.12 -0.03
N VAL A 36 9.11 -9.19 -0.10
CA VAL A 36 9.40 -7.75 -0.07
C VAL A 36 9.55 -7.30 1.37
N CYS A 37 10.77 -7.22 1.85
CA CYS A 37 11.06 -6.44 3.04
C CYS A 37 10.86 -4.94 2.73
N ASN A 38 10.49 -4.15 3.76
CA ASN A 38 10.29 -2.70 3.65
C ASN A 38 11.44 -1.97 2.90
N ASP A 39 12.68 -2.43 3.03
CA ASP A 39 13.86 -1.78 2.43
C ASP A 39 13.97 -1.97 0.91
N GLU A 40 13.29 -2.99 0.35
CA GLU A 40 13.26 -3.28 -1.08
C GLU A 40 12.10 -2.59 -1.81
N LEU A 41 11.17 -1.99 -1.06
CA LEU A 41 10.02 -1.27 -1.59
C LEU A 41 10.39 0.19 -1.90
N GLU A 42 10.41 0.52 -3.19
CA GLU A 42 10.38 1.92 -3.61
C GLU A 42 8.96 2.46 -3.48
N GLU A 43 8.70 3.10 -2.34
CA GLU A 43 7.40 3.67 -1.98
C GLU A 43 6.86 4.63 -3.05
N LEU A 44 5.56 4.58 -3.31
CA LEU A 44 4.80 5.56 -4.09
C LEU A 44 3.92 6.37 -3.14
N CYS A 45 3.19 5.67 -2.26
CA CYS A 45 2.36 6.26 -1.24
C CYS A 45 2.35 5.41 0.04
N SER A 46 1.92 6.04 1.12
CA SER A 46 1.69 5.37 2.39
C SER A 46 0.57 6.03 3.18
N ILE A 47 0.01 5.31 4.15
CA ILE A 47 -0.98 5.85 5.08
C ILE A 47 -0.61 5.46 6.50
N CYS A 48 -0.53 6.46 7.38
CA CYS A 48 -0.34 6.21 8.81
C CYS A 48 -1.67 5.75 9.42
N THR A 49 -1.71 4.56 10.00
CA THR A 49 -2.91 3.94 10.57
C THR A 49 -3.15 4.31 12.04
N LYS A 50 -2.16 4.92 12.70
CA LYS A 50 -2.27 5.42 14.10
C LYS A 50 -2.77 6.86 14.19
N GLU A 51 -2.48 7.68 13.18
CA GLU A 51 -2.95 9.07 13.11
C GLU A 51 -4.28 9.16 12.35
N ARG A 52 -4.69 10.36 11.90
CA ARG A 52 -5.94 10.63 11.17
C ARG A 52 -6.00 9.98 9.76
N PHE A 53 -5.38 8.83 9.55
CA PHE A 53 -5.21 8.21 8.24
C PHE A 53 -4.51 9.17 7.27
N SER A 54 -3.43 9.80 7.74
CA SER A 54 -2.62 10.74 6.96
C SER A 54 -2.02 10.00 5.77
N PHE A 55 -2.48 10.34 4.56
CA PHE A 55 -2.04 9.75 3.32
C PHE A 55 -0.88 10.58 2.74
N TYR A 56 0.27 9.94 2.58
CA TYR A 56 1.50 10.52 2.07
C TYR A 56 1.76 10.01 0.66
N GLN A 57 2.18 10.91 -0.24
CA GLN A 57 2.52 10.59 -1.61
C GLN A 57 3.88 11.19 -1.94
N ASN A 58 4.67 10.47 -2.74
CA ASN A 58 5.92 11.02 -3.25
C ASN A 58 5.79 11.55 -4.68
N HIS A 59 6.87 12.11 -5.20
CA HIS A 59 6.91 12.69 -6.56
C HIS A 59 6.61 11.69 -7.69
N ARG A 60 6.77 10.37 -7.47
CA ARG A 60 6.49 9.34 -8.46
C ARG A 60 5.02 8.97 -8.50
N PHE A 61 4.31 9.07 -7.38
CA PHE A 61 2.85 8.92 -7.34
C PHE A 61 2.18 9.87 -8.34
N TYR A 62 2.62 11.13 -8.39
CA TYR A 62 2.09 12.12 -9.33
C TYR A 62 2.45 11.88 -10.80
N LYS A 63 3.33 10.92 -11.09
CA LYS A 63 3.63 10.46 -12.46
C LYS A 63 2.68 9.37 -12.94
N LEU A 64 1.92 8.74 -12.03
CA LEU A 64 0.85 7.82 -12.40
C LEU A 64 -0.28 8.60 -13.07
N ASP A 65 -1.08 7.94 -13.91
CA ASP A 65 -2.30 8.57 -14.39
C ASP A 65 -3.29 8.79 -13.24
N LYS A 66 -4.20 9.74 -13.44
CA LYS A 66 -5.13 10.17 -12.40
C LYS A 66 -6.05 9.04 -11.91
N VAL A 67 -6.42 8.11 -12.80
CA VAL A 67 -7.29 6.99 -12.44
C VAL A 67 -6.56 6.06 -11.48
N LEU A 68 -5.30 5.73 -11.78
CA LEU A 68 -4.46 4.94 -10.87
C LEU A 68 -4.19 5.63 -9.54
N GLN A 69 -4.02 6.96 -9.53
CA GLN A 69 -3.85 7.71 -8.27
C GLN A 69 -5.10 7.59 -7.38
N GLU A 70 -6.29 7.76 -7.96
CA GLU A 70 -7.57 7.63 -7.24
C GLU A 70 -7.79 6.19 -6.76
N GLU A 71 -7.57 5.19 -7.62
CA GLU A 71 -7.69 3.78 -7.27
C GLU A 71 -6.75 3.39 -6.13
N LEU A 72 -5.49 3.81 -6.17
CA LEU A 72 -4.52 3.57 -5.10
C LEU A 72 -4.94 4.21 -3.78
N PHE A 73 -5.44 5.45 -3.83
CA PHE A 73 -5.92 6.13 -2.63
C PHE A 73 -7.07 5.35 -2.00
N ASP A 74 -8.06 4.95 -2.80
CA ASP A 74 -9.24 4.22 -2.31
C ASP A 74 -8.85 2.87 -1.71
N LEU A 75 -8.02 2.08 -2.41
CA LEU A 75 -7.54 0.77 -1.93
C LEU A 75 -6.83 0.88 -0.58
N VAL A 76 -5.87 1.80 -0.46
CA VAL A 76 -5.05 1.98 0.75
C VAL A 76 -5.90 2.51 1.90
N ASN A 77 -6.80 3.45 1.62
CA ASN A 77 -7.70 4.03 2.62
C ASN A 77 -8.73 3.01 3.14
N GLU A 78 -9.27 2.15 2.27
CA GLU A 78 -10.18 1.08 2.67
C GLU A 78 -9.49 0.02 3.53
N LEU A 79 -8.26 -0.39 3.17
CA LEU A 79 -7.50 -1.31 4.01
C LEU A 79 -7.17 -0.68 5.37
N ALA A 80 -6.77 0.60 5.39
CA ALA A 80 -6.47 1.30 6.64
C ALA A 80 -7.66 1.40 7.60
N LYS A 81 -8.90 1.44 7.10
CA LYS A 81 -10.12 1.42 7.93
C LYS A 81 -10.49 0.03 8.45
N THR A 82 -9.89 -1.03 7.91
CA THR A 82 -10.14 -2.41 8.32
C THR A 82 -9.51 -2.64 9.71
N PRO A 83 -10.11 -3.43 10.63
CA PRO A 83 -9.50 -3.76 11.92
C PRO A 83 -8.10 -4.38 11.80
N LEU A 84 -7.21 -4.10 12.76
CA LEU A 84 -5.79 -4.49 12.67
C LEU A 84 -5.59 -6.01 12.50
N ASP A 85 -6.38 -6.81 13.21
CA ASP A 85 -6.41 -8.28 13.13
C ASP A 85 -6.88 -8.83 11.77
N GLN A 86 -7.41 -7.97 10.90
CA GLN A 86 -7.94 -8.31 9.59
C GLN A 86 -7.13 -7.67 8.43
N ARG A 87 -6.04 -6.94 8.74
CA ARG A 87 -5.18 -6.28 7.74
C ARG A 87 -4.12 -7.20 7.13
N GLY A 88 -4.13 -8.49 7.44
CA GLY A 88 -3.21 -9.50 6.92
C GLY A 88 -2.02 -9.75 7.83
N GLU A 89 -0.95 -10.31 7.26
CA GLU A 89 0.30 -10.59 7.95
C GLU A 89 1.01 -9.26 8.26
N LEU A 90 1.04 -8.91 9.55
CA LEU A 90 1.81 -7.79 10.06
C LEU A 90 3.25 -8.28 10.25
N GLU A 91 4.18 -7.71 9.50
CA GLU A 91 5.62 -7.95 9.66
C GLU A 91 6.25 -7.01 10.71
#